data_AF-A0AB74H6J7-F1
#
_entry.id   AF-A0AB74H6J7-F1
#
_cell.length_a   1.000
_cell.length_b   1.000
_cell.length_c   1.000
_cell.angle_alpha   90.00
_cell.angle_beta   90.00
_cell.angle_gamma   90.00
#
_symmetry.space_group_name_H-M   'P 1'
#
loop_
_entity.id
_entity.type
_entity.pdbx_description
1 polymer ?
#
loop_
_entity_poly.entity_id
_entity_poly.type
_entity_poly.pdbx_seq_one_letter_code
_entity_poly.pdbx_strand_id
1 'polypeptide(L)'
;MIRHSFKSKMLLLVFILTIIVNYLSATGLLTGNSQKSLSDRYQTLLTPAPLAFSIWSVIYLLTFLVILRAIFSKSQSYQDNFASIFPYFLGLLLVNNIWTVFFTSNLIGLSTIIIFAYCILLVIIIKILSKNKSKLLLRITFGIHAGWLLVASLVNLAVYLVKIDFNYPLPKVYIAIIALIFITILSLYLARVLQNAYLILSVFWAWLMVFKAHLEGNFQHLYFSIQILSLIAAIILGVSFFIIGYYNVKERYKQKNTSPYSRVL
;
A
#
# COMPACT_ATOMS: atom_id res chain seq x y z
N MET A 1 -5.43 -1.58 31.63
CA MET A 1 -4.09 -1.15 31.15
C MET A 1 -3.20 -2.31 30.68
N ILE A 2 -3.12 -3.43 31.42
CA ILE A 2 -2.17 -4.55 31.15
C ILE A 2 -2.39 -5.25 29.78
N ARG A 3 -3.65 -5.49 29.36
CA ARG A 3 -3.96 -6.18 28.08
C ARG A 3 -3.51 -5.42 26.82
N HIS A 4 -3.44 -4.09 26.84
CA HIS A 4 -3.02 -3.29 25.68
C HIS A 4 -1.49 -3.25 25.51
N SER A 5 -0.76 -3.37 26.62
CA SER A 5 0.71 -3.41 26.63
C SER A 5 1.24 -4.66 25.92
N PHE A 6 0.64 -5.83 26.17
CA PHE A 6 1.04 -7.08 25.52
C PHE A 6 0.90 -7.01 23.99
N LYS A 7 -0.25 -6.57 23.48
CA LYS A 7 -0.54 -6.45 22.04
C LYS A 7 0.50 -5.58 21.31
N SER A 8 0.81 -4.42 21.88
CA SER A 8 1.73 -3.46 21.25
C SER A 8 3.18 -3.96 21.26
N LYS A 9 3.62 -4.61 22.35
CA LYS A 9 4.95 -5.23 22.44
C LYS A 9 5.10 -6.40 21.48
N MET A 10 4.07 -7.22 21.34
CA MET A 10 4.08 -8.34 20.39
C MET A 10 4.17 -7.85 18.95
N LEU A 11 3.41 -6.82 18.58
CA LEU A 11 3.51 -6.19 17.26
C LEU A 11 4.89 -5.57 17.03
N LEU A 12 5.52 -4.99 18.05
CA LEU A 12 6.88 -4.48 17.95
C LEU A 12 7.88 -5.60 17.63
N LEU A 13 7.79 -6.74 18.30
CA LEU A 13 8.68 -7.89 18.03
C LEU A 13 8.50 -8.41 16.60
N VAL A 14 7.25 -8.60 16.16
CA VAL A 14 6.96 -9.07 14.79
C VAL A 14 7.37 -8.02 13.76
N PHE A 15 7.22 -6.73 14.07
CA PHE A 15 7.69 -5.64 13.20
C PHE A 15 9.21 -5.62 13.06
N ILE A 16 9.96 -5.83 14.15
CA ILE A 16 11.42 -5.96 14.10
C ILE A 16 11.81 -7.12 13.18
N LEU A 17 11.16 -8.29 13.32
CA LEU A 17 11.34 -9.41 12.40
C LEU A 17 11.02 -8.99 10.94
N THR A 18 9.93 -8.26 10.72
CA THR A 18 9.58 -7.73 9.39
C THR A 18 10.67 -6.86 8.79
N ILE A 19 11.27 -5.96 9.57
CA ILE A 19 12.38 -5.13 9.10
C ILE A 19 13.60 -5.99 8.73
N ILE A 20 13.95 -6.96 9.58
CA ILE A 20 15.09 -7.85 9.33
C ILE A 20 14.88 -8.66 8.04
N VAL A 21 13.72 -9.32 7.88
CA VAL A 21 13.40 -10.13 6.69
C VAL A 21 13.43 -9.27 5.43
N ASN A 22 12.84 -8.07 5.46
CA ASN A 22 12.86 -7.19 4.29
C ASN A 22 14.25 -6.64 3.99
N TYR A 23 15.07 -6.34 4.99
CA TYR A 23 16.46 -5.92 4.77
C TYR A 23 17.31 -7.02 4.13
N LEU A 24 17.25 -8.24 4.69
CA LEU A 24 17.97 -9.40 4.15
C LEU A 24 17.50 -9.75 2.73
N SER A 25 16.21 -9.59 2.47
CA SER A 25 15.62 -9.83 1.16
C SER A 25 16.00 -8.74 0.15
N ALA A 26 15.95 -7.46 0.53
CA ALA A 26 16.31 -6.34 -0.34
C ALA A 26 17.80 -6.35 -0.75
N THR A 27 18.68 -6.86 0.12
CA THR A 27 20.11 -7.06 -0.14
C THR A 27 20.42 -8.36 -0.89
N GLY A 28 19.44 -9.24 -1.06
CA GLY A 28 19.61 -10.56 -1.69
C GLY A 28 20.23 -11.63 -0.77
N LEU A 29 20.59 -11.30 0.48
CA LEU A 29 21.19 -12.24 1.43
C LEU A 29 20.25 -13.38 1.85
N LEU A 30 18.94 -13.18 1.74
CA LEU A 30 17.96 -14.18 2.18
C LEU A 30 17.81 -15.36 1.21
N THR A 31 17.81 -15.10 -0.10
CA THR A 31 17.45 -16.10 -1.14
C THR A 31 18.33 -16.02 -2.39
N GLY A 32 19.35 -15.16 -2.40
CA GLY A 32 20.17 -14.84 -3.57
C GLY A 32 19.52 -13.85 -4.55
N ASN A 33 18.24 -13.50 -4.36
CA ASN A 33 17.55 -12.50 -5.18
C ASN A 33 16.95 -11.40 -4.30
N SER A 34 16.83 -10.19 -4.86
CA SER A 34 16.09 -9.08 -4.26
C SER A 34 14.79 -8.82 -5.03
N GLN A 35 13.89 -8.04 -4.42
CA GLN A 35 12.67 -7.58 -5.09
C GLN A 35 13.01 -6.83 -6.37
N LYS A 36 14.05 -5.99 -6.32
CA LYS A 36 14.57 -5.28 -7.49
C LYS A 36 15.08 -6.25 -8.54
N SER A 37 15.91 -7.24 -8.18
CA SER A 37 16.50 -8.15 -9.17
C SER A 37 15.45 -9.00 -9.89
N LEU A 38 14.41 -9.47 -9.19
CA LEU A 38 13.32 -10.22 -9.83
C LEU A 38 12.38 -9.33 -10.63
N SER A 39 12.13 -8.09 -10.17
CA SER A 39 11.38 -7.10 -10.95
C SER A 39 12.11 -6.69 -12.23
N ASP A 40 13.44 -6.62 -12.19
CA ASP A 40 14.31 -6.36 -13.35
C ASP A 40 14.40 -7.58 -14.27
N ARG A 41 14.26 -8.80 -13.74
CA ARG A 41 14.24 -10.04 -14.54
C ARG A 41 12.93 -10.20 -15.29
N TYR A 42 11.81 -9.95 -14.63
CA TYR A 42 10.47 -10.12 -15.18
C TYR A 42 9.85 -8.74 -15.49
N GLN A 43 10.52 -7.95 -16.35
CA GLN A 43 10.04 -6.61 -16.67
C GLN A 43 8.66 -6.63 -17.31
N THR A 44 7.83 -5.70 -16.85
CA THR A 44 6.49 -5.42 -17.36
C THR A 44 6.44 -3.95 -17.78
N LEU A 45 5.48 -3.58 -18.62
CA LEU A 45 5.27 -2.16 -18.97
C LEU A 45 4.73 -1.32 -17.81
N LEU A 46 4.48 -1.93 -16.64
CA LEU A 46 4.10 -1.24 -15.40
C LEU A 46 5.18 -1.35 -14.33
N THR A 47 6.35 -1.91 -14.66
CA THR A 47 7.47 -1.98 -13.74
C THR A 47 7.98 -0.57 -13.47
N PRO A 48 7.91 -0.08 -12.22
CA PRO A 48 8.31 1.28 -11.91
C PRO A 48 9.83 1.42 -11.80
N ALA A 49 10.33 2.65 -11.84
CA ALA A 49 11.75 2.94 -11.64
C ALA A 49 12.22 2.44 -10.26
N PRO A 50 13.51 2.07 -10.09
CA PRO A 50 14.02 1.47 -8.84
C PRO A 50 13.74 2.29 -7.58
N LEU A 51 13.70 3.63 -7.70
CA LEU A 51 13.34 4.52 -6.59
C LEU A 51 11.95 4.25 -6.01
N ALA A 52 11.04 3.61 -6.75
CA ALA A 52 9.69 3.30 -6.28
C ALA A 52 9.69 2.52 -4.98
N PHE A 53 10.64 1.58 -4.81
CA PHE A 53 10.73 0.73 -3.62
C PHE A 53 11.10 1.50 -2.33
N SER A 54 11.60 2.74 -2.43
CA SER A 54 11.84 3.60 -1.25
C SER A 54 10.57 3.93 -0.45
N ILE A 55 9.39 3.77 -1.04
CA ILE A 55 8.10 3.90 -0.34
C ILE A 55 7.98 2.94 0.86
N TRP A 56 8.66 1.79 0.82
CA TRP A 56 8.66 0.85 1.93
C TRP A 56 9.29 1.45 3.18
N SER A 57 10.34 2.26 3.06
CA SER A 57 10.92 2.99 4.20
C SER A 57 9.90 3.94 4.85
N VAL A 58 9.08 4.60 4.05
CA VAL A 58 7.98 5.47 4.54
C VAL A 58 6.90 4.64 5.24
N ILE A 59 6.47 3.53 4.62
CA ILE A 59 5.48 2.62 5.20
C ILE A 59 5.97 2.06 6.54
N TYR A 60 7.24 1.63 6.62
CA TYR A 60 7.82 1.11 7.85
C TYR A 60 7.97 2.16 8.93
N LEU A 61 8.41 3.38 8.58
CA LEU A 61 8.47 4.49 9.54
C LEU A 61 7.08 4.79 10.14
N LEU A 62 6.06 4.89 9.29
CA LEU A 62 4.68 5.13 9.74
C LEU A 62 4.15 3.99 10.61
N THR A 63 4.44 2.74 10.23
CA THR A 63 4.08 1.54 10.98
C THR A 63 4.74 1.53 12.35
N PHE A 64 6.02 1.88 12.43
CA PHE A 64 6.76 2.02 13.68
C PHE A 64 6.14 3.09 14.57
N LEU A 65 5.83 4.27 14.03
CA LEU A 65 5.18 5.34 14.78
C LEU A 65 3.80 4.94 15.33
N VAL A 66 3.02 4.15 14.57
CA VAL A 66 1.74 3.59 15.06
C VAL A 66 1.96 2.70 16.27
N ILE A 67 2.95 1.80 16.21
CA ILE A 67 3.28 0.86 17.29
C ILE A 67 3.82 1.62 18.51
N LEU A 68 4.78 2.54 18.32
CA LEU A 68 5.30 3.39 19.40
C LEU A 68 4.20 4.18 20.08
N ARG A 69 3.31 4.81 19.30
CA ARG A 69 2.17 5.52 19.86
C ARG A 69 1.25 4.59 20.63
N ALA A 70 1.07 3.33 20.23
CA ALA A 70 0.29 2.36 20.99
C ALA A 70 0.94 1.98 22.33
N ILE A 71 2.27 1.96 22.41
CA ILE A 71 3.01 1.70 23.64
C ILE A 71 2.87 2.86 24.63
N PHE A 72 3.03 4.11 24.17
CA PHE A 72 3.11 5.29 25.05
C PHE A 72 1.79 6.06 25.23
N SER A 73 0.80 5.84 24.37
CA SER A 73 -0.45 6.60 24.42
C SER A 73 -1.30 6.24 25.65
N LYS A 74 -1.59 7.25 26.47
CA LYS A 74 -2.61 7.21 27.54
C LYS A 74 -4.04 7.42 27.03
N SER A 75 -4.23 7.72 25.73
CA SER A 75 -5.56 7.96 25.15
C SER A 75 -6.32 6.64 24.97
N GLN A 76 -7.41 6.45 25.71
CA GLN A 76 -8.28 5.28 25.60
C GLN A 76 -8.82 5.10 24.17
N SER A 77 -9.31 6.18 23.56
CA SER A 77 -9.78 6.17 22.16
C SER A 77 -8.73 5.69 21.14
N TYR A 78 -7.44 5.95 21.38
CA TYR A 78 -6.38 5.40 20.52
C TYR A 78 -6.17 3.91 20.80
N GLN A 79 -6.14 3.51 22.07
CA GLN A 79 -5.98 2.12 22.50
C GLN A 79 -7.11 1.22 21.97
N ASP A 80 -8.34 1.72 21.93
CA ASP A 80 -9.50 0.99 21.40
C ASP A 80 -9.39 0.82 19.88
N ASN A 81 -9.05 1.89 19.15
CA ASN A 81 -8.77 1.84 17.72
C ASN A 81 -7.68 0.82 17.40
N PHE A 82 -6.56 0.86 18.12
CA PHE A 82 -5.44 -0.05 17.95
C PHE A 82 -5.82 -1.50 18.28
N ALA A 83 -6.53 -1.72 19.39
CA ALA A 83 -6.97 -3.05 19.80
C ALA A 83 -7.95 -3.68 18.79
N SER A 84 -8.78 -2.86 18.13
CA SER A 84 -9.75 -3.34 17.13
C SER A 84 -9.10 -3.85 15.84
N ILE A 85 -7.92 -3.32 15.49
CA ILE A 85 -7.18 -3.74 14.28
C ILE A 85 -6.07 -4.75 14.57
N PHE A 86 -5.72 -4.97 15.84
CA PHE A 86 -4.62 -5.81 16.27
C PHE A 86 -4.49 -7.17 15.55
N PRO A 87 -5.51 -8.04 15.48
CA PRO A 87 -5.33 -9.36 14.87
C PRO A 87 -5.00 -9.26 13.38
N TYR A 88 -5.62 -8.31 12.68
CA TYR A 88 -5.38 -8.07 11.26
C TYR A 88 -4.02 -7.41 11.03
N PHE A 89 -3.59 -6.50 11.92
CA PHE A 89 -2.29 -5.86 11.85
C PHE A 89 -1.16 -6.86 12.10
N LEU A 90 -1.36 -7.80 13.03
CA LEU A 90 -0.42 -8.91 13.21
C LEU A 90 -0.34 -9.77 11.95
N GLY A 91 -1.50 -10.22 11.44
CA GLY A 91 -1.56 -10.99 10.20
C GLY A 91 -0.91 -10.27 9.03
N LEU A 92 -1.07 -8.95 8.95
CA LEU A 92 -0.49 -8.09 7.93
C LEU A 92 1.06 -8.13 7.94
N LEU A 93 1.68 -8.03 9.12
CA LEU A 93 3.14 -8.15 9.24
C LEU A 93 3.63 -9.57 8.90
N LEU A 94 2.90 -10.61 9.31
CA LEU A 94 3.24 -12.00 8.99
C LEU A 94 3.12 -12.28 7.49
N VAL A 95 2.04 -11.84 6.86
CA VAL A 95 1.83 -11.98 5.41
C VAL A 95 2.87 -11.19 4.63
N ASN A 96 3.34 -10.03 5.12
CA ASN A 96 4.45 -9.31 4.51
C ASN A 96 5.74 -10.13 4.51
N ASN A 97 6.06 -10.80 5.63
CA ASN A 97 7.22 -11.68 5.72
C ASN A 97 7.11 -12.86 4.75
N ILE A 98 5.97 -13.52 4.73
CA ILE A 98 5.70 -14.67 3.86
C ILE A 98 5.80 -14.25 2.38
N TRP A 99 5.16 -13.13 2.01
CA TRP A 99 5.23 -12.61 0.65
C TRP A 99 6.67 -12.31 0.23
N THR A 100 7.44 -11.68 1.11
CA THR A 100 8.84 -11.31 0.87
C THR A 100 9.72 -12.51 0.55
N VAL A 101 9.60 -13.56 1.38
CA VAL A 101 10.32 -14.83 1.17
C VAL A 101 9.89 -15.46 -0.15
N PHE A 102 8.60 -15.58 -0.40
CA PHE A 102 8.08 -16.27 -1.58
C PHE A 102 8.43 -15.53 -2.88
N PHE A 103 8.29 -14.21 -2.89
CA PHE A 103 8.66 -13.40 -4.04
C PHE A 103 10.15 -13.57 -4.33
N THR A 104 11.03 -13.40 -3.35
CA THR A 104 12.48 -13.45 -3.57
C THR A 104 13.05 -14.86 -3.76
N SER A 105 12.37 -15.90 -3.29
CA SER A 105 12.61 -17.30 -3.70
C SER A 105 12.12 -17.61 -5.12
N ASN A 106 11.71 -16.61 -5.89
CA ASN A 106 11.15 -16.76 -7.23
C ASN A 106 9.88 -17.65 -7.26
N LEU A 107 9.13 -17.76 -6.16
CA LEU A 107 7.83 -18.46 -6.12
C LEU A 107 6.68 -17.49 -6.47
N ILE A 108 6.78 -16.84 -7.63
CA ILE A 108 5.95 -15.70 -8.03
C ILE A 108 4.44 -16.01 -8.08
N GLY A 109 4.05 -17.22 -8.49
CA GLY A 109 2.62 -17.61 -8.50
C GLY A 109 2.03 -17.62 -7.10
N LEU A 110 2.76 -18.20 -6.14
CA LEU A 110 2.35 -18.23 -4.73
C LEU A 110 2.42 -16.83 -4.11
N SER A 111 3.45 -16.02 -4.42
CA SER A 111 3.51 -14.63 -3.95
C SER A 111 2.31 -13.80 -4.45
N THR A 112 1.76 -14.12 -5.63
CA THR A 112 0.55 -13.49 -6.16
C THR A 112 -0.68 -13.79 -5.31
N ILE A 113 -0.86 -15.04 -4.87
CA ILE A 113 -1.97 -15.38 -3.96
C ILE A 113 -1.79 -14.65 -2.62
N ILE A 114 -0.58 -14.64 -2.09
CA ILE A 114 -0.26 -14.04 -0.79
C ILE A 114 -0.47 -12.52 -0.80
N ILE A 115 -0.08 -11.81 -1.88
CA ILE A 115 -0.25 -10.35 -1.94
C ILE A 115 -1.73 -9.94 -2.02
N PHE A 116 -2.58 -10.74 -2.65
CA PHE A 116 -4.03 -10.49 -2.60
C PHE A 116 -4.61 -10.72 -1.20
N ALA A 117 -4.16 -11.76 -0.48
CA ALA A 117 -4.53 -11.94 0.93
C ALA A 117 -4.07 -10.75 1.79
N TYR A 118 -2.89 -10.20 1.51
CA TYR A 118 -2.38 -8.98 2.13
C TYR A 118 -3.33 -7.80 1.89
N CYS A 119 -3.71 -7.54 0.63
CA CYS A 119 -4.68 -6.49 0.30
C CYS A 119 -5.99 -6.62 1.08
N ILE A 120 -6.53 -7.84 1.21
CA ILE A 120 -7.77 -8.10 1.95
C ILE A 120 -7.63 -7.69 3.42
N LEU A 121 -6.56 -8.12 4.10
CA LEU A 121 -6.29 -7.75 5.50
C LEU A 121 -6.24 -6.23 5.67
N LEU A 122 -5.62 -5.54 4.73
CA LEU A 122 -5.44 -4.10 4.79
C LEU A 122 -6.74 -3.33 4.54
N VAL A 123 -7.59 -3.81 3.61
CA VAL A 123 -8.95 -3.27 3.41
C VAL A 123 -9.80 -3.47 4.66
N ILE A 124 -9.70 -4.62 5.34
CA ILE A 124 -10.40 -4.87 6.61
C ILE A 124 -9.97 -3.84 7.67
N ILE A 125 -8.66 -3.62 7.84
CA ILE A 125 -8.12 -2.62 8.77
C ILE A 125 -8.69 -1.25 8.49
N ILE A 126 -8.66 -0.78 7.24
CA ILE A 126 -9.17 0.56 6.89
C ILE A 126 -10.67 0.66 7.14
N LYS A 127 -11.45 -0.39 6.81
CA LYS A 127 -12.90 -0.40 7.05
C LYS A 127 -13.24 -0.30 8.54
N ILE A 128 -12.49 -0.99 9.40
CA ILE A 128 -12.63 -0.88 10.87
C ILE A 128 -12.30 0.56 11.32
N LEU A 129 -11.18 1.11 10.84
CA LEU A 129 -10.73 2.46 11.22
C LEU A 129 -11.64 3.58 10.71
N SER A 130 -12.30 3.39 9.57
CA SER A 130 -13.27 4.35 9.02
C SER A 130 -14.48 4.50 9.95
N LYS A 131 -14.98 3.38 10.50
CA LYS A 131 -16.11 3.39 11.46
C LYS A 131 -15.76 4.00 12.81
N ASN A 132 -14.56 3.78 13.31
CA ASN A 132 -14.17 4.11 14.69
C ASN A 132 -13.61 5.54 14.89
N LYS A 133 -13.90 6.48 13.97
CA LYS A 133 -13.36 7.86 13.98
C LYS A 133 -11.85 7.88 14.22
N SER A 134 -11.13 7.02 13.48
CA SER A 134 -9.71 6.76 13.69
C SER A 134 -8.82 8.00 13.69
N LYS A 135 -7.75 7.95 14.49
CA LYS A 135 -6.76 9.02 14.58
C LYS A 135 -5.96 9.15 13.29
N LEU A 136 -5.49 10.37 13.02
CA LEU A 136 -4.79 10.75 11.80
C LEU A 136 -3.64 9.79 11.43
N LEU A 137 -2.79 9.45 12.40
CA LEU A 137 -1.63 8.57 12.18
C LEU A 137 -2.02 7.20 11.63
N LEU A 138 -3.08 6.58 12.15
CA LEU A 138 -3.58 5.29 11.67
C LEU A 138 -4.09 5.40 10.22
N ARG A 139 -4.82 6.48 9.91
CA ARG A 139 -5.33 6.72 8.55
C ARG A 139 -4.22 6.92 7.53
N ILE A 140 -3.20 7.71 7.87
CA ILE A 140 -2.04 7.94 7.00
C ILE A 140 -1.31 6.61 6.77
N THR A 141 -0.97 5.90 7.85
CA THR A 141 -0.18 4.66 7.81
C THR A 141 -0.85 3.61 6.94
N PHE A 142 -2.09 3.23 7.26
CA PHE A 142 -2.76 2.18 6.52
C PHE A 142 -3.28 2.65 5.15
N GLY A 143 -3.54 3.95 4.98
CA GLY A 143 -3.86 4.53 3.67
C GLY A 143 -2.71 4.37 2.68
N ILE A 144 -1.54 4.93 3.01
CA ILE A 144 -0.33 4.83 2.16
C ILE A 144 0.05 3.36 1.92
N HIS A 145 -0.07 2.51 2.94
CA HIS A 145 0.17 1.08 2.76
C HIS A 145 -0.79 0.46 1.74
N ALA A 146 -2.09 0.81 1.79
CA ALA A 146 -3.10 0.22 0.92
C ALA A 146 -2.93 0.62 -0.53
N GLY A 147 -2.66 1.89 -0.80
CA GLY A 147 -2.47 2.32 -2.18
C GLY A 147 -1.22 1.70 -2.79
N TRP A 148 -0.14 1.54 -2.02
CA TRP A 148 1.04 0.85 -2.50
C TRP A 148 0.74 -0.61 -2.85
N LEU A 149 0.04 -1.35 -1.97
CA LEU A 149 -0.30 -2.75 -2.24
C LEU A 149 -1.27 -2.95 -3.41
N LEU A 150 -2.15 -1.98 -3.70
CA LEU A 150 -2.99 -2.05 -4.90
C LEU A 150 -2.12 -2.12 -6.16
N VAL A 151 -1.12 -1.24 -6.27
CA VAL A 151 -0.21 -1.23 -7.42
C VAL A 151 0.69 -2.46 -7.39
N ALA A 152 1.29 -2.77 -6.23
CA ALA A 152 2.20 -3.90 -6.10
C ALA A 152 1.54 -5.25 -6.43
N SER A 153 0.26 -5.43 -6.08
CA SER A 153 -0.49 -6.66 -6.42
C SER A 153 -0.68 -6.83 -7.92
N LEU A 154 -1.03 -5.74 -8.61
CA LEU A 154 -1.18 -5.76 -10.06
C LEU A 154 0.16 -6.00 -10.76
N VAL A 155 1.23 -5.31 -10.33
CA VAL A 155 2.57 -5.49 -10.89
C VAL A 155 3.07 -6.91 -10.62
N ASN A 156 2.83 -7.46 -9.42
CA ASN A 156 3.20 -8.83 -9.09
C ASN A 156 2.45 -9.86 -9.94
N LEU A 157 1.15 -9.65 -10.21
CA LEU A 157 0.40 -10.46 -11.16
C LEU A 157 0.98 -10.35 -12.58
N ALA A 158 1.33 -9.15 -13.04
CA ALA A 158 1.96 -8.96 -14.34
C ALA A 158 3.33 -9.68 -14.42
N VAL A 159 4.14 -9.62 -13.36
CA VAL A 159 5.40 -10.36 -13.22
C VAL A 159 5.16 -11.87 -13.29
N TYR A 160 4.11 -12.38 -12.65
CA TYR A 160 3.74 -13.80 -12.76
C TYR A 160 3.40 -14.20 -14.20
N LEU A 161 2.59 -13.40 -14.88
CA LEU A 161 2.18 -13.66 -16.26
C LEU A 161 3.37 -13.61 -17.23
N VAL A 162 4.31 -12.69 -17.02
CA VAL A 162 5.58 -12.67 -17.78
C VAL A 162 6.41 -13.93 -17.48
N LYS A 163 6.49 -14.34 -16.21
CA LYS A 163 7.28 -15.52 -15.81
C LYS A 163 6.81 -16.81 -16.48
N ILE A 164 5.51 -17.01 -16.61
CA ILE A 164 4.94 -18.21 -17.24
C ILE A 164 4.82 -18.09 -18.77
N ASP A 165 5.37 -17.01 -19.35
CA ASP A 165 5.24 -16.65 -20.76
C ASP A 165 3.78 -16.70 -21.25
N PHE A 166 2.88 -16.08 -20.47
CA PHE A 166 1.45 -16.12 -20.76
C PHE A 166 1.16 -15.49 -22.11
N ASN A 167 0.54 -16.27 -23.00
CA ASN A 167 0.13 -15.78 -24.30
C ASN A 167 -1.12 -14.90 -24.18
N TYR A 168 -0.94 -13.60 -24.31
CA TYR A 168 -2.03 -12.64 -24.19
C TYR A 168 -2.89 -12.57 -25.45
N PRO A 169 -4.23 -12.46 -25.31
CA PRO A 169 -5.11 -12.23 -26.47
C PRO A 169 -4.98 -10.82 -27.04
N LEU A 170 -4.39 -9.89 -26.28
CA LEU A 170 -4.17 -8.49 -26.66
C LEU A 170 -2.69 -8.13 -26.54
N PRO A 171 -2.18 -7.20 -27.36
CA PRO A 171 -0.85 -6.64 -27.18
C PRO A 171 -0.60 -6.12 -25.75
N LYS A 172 0.60 -6.38 -25.22
CA LYS A 172 1.00 -6.04 -23.84
C LYS A 172 0.74 -4.57 -23.46
N VAL A 173 0.85 -3.66 -24.43
CA VAL A 173 0.58 -2.22 -24.24
C VAL A 173 -0.88 -1.94 -23.84
N TYR A 174 -1.86 -2.60 -24.46
CA TYR A 174 -3.27 -2.39 -24.12
C TYR A 174 -3.59 -2.92 -22.73
N ILE A 175 -3.01 -4.06 -22.35
CA ILE A 175 -3.18 -4.66 -21.03
C ILE A 175 -2.62 -3.73 -19.95
N ALA A 176 -1.43 -3.17 -20.18
CA ALA A 176 -0.82 -2.21 -19.26
C ALA A 176 -1.68 -0.94 -19.11
N ILE A 177 -2.21 -0.40 -20.22
CA ILE A 177 -3.11 0.77 -20.21
C ILE A 177 -4.39 0.48 -19.42
N ILE A 178 -5.05 -0.65 -19.71
CA ILE A 178 -6.28 -1.06 -18.99
C ILE A 178 -5.99 -1.18 -17.50
N ALA A 179 -4.89 -1.83 -17.14
CA ALA A 179 -4.54 -2.07 -15.75
C ALA A 179 -4.16 -0.77 -15.00
N LEU A 180 -3.48 0.17 -15.66
CA LEU A 180 -3.19 1.51 -15.14
C LEU A 180 -4.48 2.32 -14.89
N ILE A 181 -5.38 2.35 -15.86
CA ILE A 181 -6.68 3.03 -15.75
C ILE A 181 -7.49 2.39 -14.62
N PHE A 182 -7.56 1.05 -14.59
CA PHE A 182 -8.28 0.30 -13.57
C PHE A 182 -7.80 0.64 -12.16
N ILE A 183 -6.49 0.59 -11.89
CA ILE A 183 -5.95 0.92 -10.55
C ILE A 183 -6.16 2.39 -10.21
N THR A 184 -6.07 3.30 -11.17
CA THR A 184 -6.35 4.72 -10.96
C THR A 184 -7.80 4.92 -10.51
N ILE A 185 -8.77 4.37 -11.24
CA ILE A 185 -10.20 4.46 -10.90
C ILE A 185 -10.50 3.76 -9.57
N LEU A 186 -9.98 2.54 -9.39
CA LEU A 186 -10.19 1.76 -8.17
C LEU A 186 -9.65 2.50 -6.94
N SER A 187 -8.47 3.10 -7.02
CA SER A 187 -7.88 3.85 -5.92
C SER A 187 -8.71 5.09 -5.54
N LEU A 188 -9.25 5.82 -6.53
CA LEU A 188 -10.16 6.96 -6.31
C LEU A 188 -11.47 6.51 -5.66
N TYR A 189 -12.05 5.41 -6.15
CA TYR A 189 -13.25 4.82 -5.57
C TYR A 189 -13.03 4.41 -4.11
N LEU A 190 -11.96 3.66 -3.83
CA LEU A 190 -11.63 3.22 -2.47
C LEU A 190 -11.30 4.39 -1.55
N ALA A 191 -10.58 5.42 -2.03
CA ALA A 191 -10.28 6.61 -1.23
C ALA A 191 -11.56 7.35 -0.78
N ARG A 192 -12.61 7.38 -1.61
CA ARG A 192 -13.92 7.96 -1.27
C ARG A 192 -14.70 7.05 -0.33
N VAL A 193 -14.93 5.79 -0.69
CA VAL A 193 -15.75 4.84 0.09
C VAL A 193 -15.16 4.60 1.47
N LEU A 194 -13.83 4.52 1.58
CA LEU A 194 -13.13 4.31 2.85
C LEU A 194 -12.85 5.63 3.60
N GLN A 195 -13.21 6.78 3.02
CA GLN A 195 -12.92 8.12 3.54
C GLN A 195 -11.42 8.31 3.87
N ASN A 196 -10.53 7.71 3.08
CA ASN A 196 -9.09 7.74 3.31
C ASN A 196 -8.33 8.20 2.07
N ALA A 197 -8.16 9.51 1.94
CA ALA A 197 -7.44 10.13 0.84
C ALA A 197 -5.94 9.76 0.80
N TYR A 198 -5.33 9.35 1.91
CA TYR A 198 -3.90 9.01 1.93
C TYR A 198 -3.57 7.78 1.07
N LEU A 199 -4.57 6.97 0.74
CA LEU A 199 -4.44 5.83 -0.19
C LEU A 199 -3.92 6.26 -1.56
N ILE A 200 -4.42 7.36 -2.12
CA ILE A 200 -4.04 7.77 -3.47
C ILE A 200 -2.64 8.38 -3.56
N LEU A 201 -2.01 8.76 -2.44
CA LEU A 201 -0.64 9.28 -2.45
C LEU A 201 0.40 8.24 -2.87
N SER A 202 0.26 7.00 -2.39
CA SER A 202 1.14 5.90 -2.80
C SER A 202 0.91 5.47 -4.25
N VAL A 203 -0.33 5.57 -4.75
CA VAL A 203 -0.64 5.26 -6.16
C VAL A 203 -0.08 6.36 -7.06
N PHE A 204 -0.22 7.62 -6.66
CA PHE A 204 0.43 8.76 -7.29
C PHE A 204 1.94 8.56 -7.40
N TRP A 205 2.60 8.20 -6.29
CA TRP A 205 4.03 7.89 -6.28
C TRP A 205 4.39 6.76 -7.26
N ALA A 206 3.62 5.68 -7.28
CA ALA A 206 3.88 4.57 -8.17
C ALA A 206 3.78 4.96 -9.65
N TRP A 207 2.77 5.75 -10.03
CA TRP A 207 2.62 6.25 -11.40
C TRP A 207 3.69 7.23 -11.82
N LEU A 208 4.17 8.10 -10.92
CA LEU A 208 5.36 8.91 -11.20
C LEU A 208 6.59 8.04 -11.47
N MET A 209 6.75 6.92 -10.76
CA MET A 209 7.87 6.02 -10.98
C MET A 209 7.73 5.17 -12.23
N VAL A 210 6.51 4.83 -12.65
CA VAL A 210 6.26 4.22 -13.98
C VAL A 210 6.57 5.22 -15.09
N PHE A 211 6.13 6.47 -14.96
CA PHE A 211 6.49 7.55 -15.89
C PHE A 211 8.01 7.69 -16.01
N LYS A 212 8.70 7.78 -14.86
CA LYS A 212 10.17 7.88 -14.81
C LYS A 212 10.87 6.70 -15.48
N ALA A 213 10.37 5.47 -15.29
CA ALA A 213 10.92 4.28 -15.94
C ALA A 213 10.83 4.33 -17.47
N HIS A 214 9.78 4.94 -18.01
CA HIS A 214 9.61 5.11 -19.46
C HIS A 214 10.39 6.30 -20.02
N LEU A 215 10.68 7.30 -19.18
CA LEU A 215 11.48 8.46 -19.54
C LEU A 215 12.98 8.13 -19.57
N GLU A 216 13.49 7.41 -18.57
CA GLU A 216 14.92 7.23 -18.32
C GLU A 216 15.43 5.80 -18.54
N GLY A 217 14.58 4.87 -19.01
CA GLY A 217 14.86 3.42 -19.01
C GLY A 217 14.88 2.73 -20.37
N ASN A 218 14.89 1.40 -20.32
CA ASN A 218 14.97 0.47 -21.46
C ASN A 218 13.87 0.63 -22.52
N PHE A 219 12.81 1.37 -22.20
CA PHE A 219 11.67 1.54 -23.09
C PHE A 219 11.85 2.66 -24.12
N GLN A 220 12.90 3.51 -24.03
CA GLN A 220 13.31 4.54 -25.01
C GLN A 220 12.15 5.16 -25.84
N HIS A 221 11.09 5.65 -25.18
CA HIS A 221 9.87 6.19 -25.81
C HIS A 221 9.05 5.25 -26.71
N LEU A 222 9.41 3.98 -26.84
CA LEU A 222 8.68 2.95 -27.59
C LEU A 222 7.22 2.80 -27.14
N TYR A 223 6.95 3.12 -25.88
CA TYR A 223 5.61 3.11 -25.28
C TYR A 223 5.19 4.49 -24.76
N PHE A 224 5.26 5.51 -25.63
CA PHE A 224 4.87 6.89 -25.32
C PHE A 224 3.47 7.02 -24.70
N SER A 225 2.52 6.16 -25.08
CA SER A 225 1.18 6.12 -24.50
C SER A 225 1.20 5.83 -23.00
N ILE A 226 1.98 4.86 -22.54
CA ILE A 226 2.08 4.51 -21.10
C ILE A 226 2.80 5.61 -20.33
N GLN A 227 3.85 6.19 -20.92
CA GLN A 227 4.56 7.34 -20.36
C GLN A 227 3.57 8.50 -20.08
N ILE A 228 2.84 8.96 -21.09
CA ILE A 228 1.91 10.09 -20.92
C ILE A 228 0.74 9.73 -20.00
N LEU A 229 0.15 8.54 -20.15
CA LEU A 229 -0.99 8.13 -19.32
C LEU A 229 -0.62 7.98 -17.84
N SER A 230 0.58 7.49 -17.52
CA SER A 230 1.05 7.41 -16.12
C SER A 230 1.26 8.80 -15.51
N LEU A 231 1.77 9.76 -16.27
CA LEU A 231 1.89 11.16 -15.83
C LEU A 231 0.50 11.80 -15.62
N ILE A 232 -0.42 11.64 -16.58
CA ILE A 232 -1.80 12.16 -16.46
C ILE A 232 -2.49 11.55 -15.24
N ALA A 233 -2.38 10.23 -15.05
CA ALA A 233 -2.94 9.55 -13.89
C ALA A 233 -2.35 10.08 -12.58
N ALA A 234 -1.04 10.32 -12.52
CA ALA A 234 -0.40 10.93 -11.36
C ALA A 234 -0.97 12.34 -11.07
N ILE A 235 -1.09 13.20 -12.08
CA ILE A 235 -1.68 14.54 -11.91
C ILE A 235 -3.12 14.46 -11.39
N ILE A 236 -3.95 13.58 -11.98
CA ILE A 236 -5.33 13.37 -11.54
C ILE A 236 -5.39 12.95 -10.07
N LEU A 237 -4.54 12.01 -9.66
CA LEU A 237 -4.47 11.54 -8.27
C LEU A 237 -3.99 12.64 -7.32
N GLY A 238 -3.00 13.45 -7.73
CA GLY A 238 -2.51 14.59 -6.97
C GLY A 238 -3.60 15.62 -6.71
N VAL A 239 -4.34 16.02 -7.74
CA VAL A 239 -5.48 16.95 -7.60
C VAL A 239 -6.60 16.32 -6.75
N SER A 240 -6.92 15.05 -7.00
CA SER A 240 -7.97 14.33 -6.27
C SER A 240 -7.66 14.16 -4.79
N PHE A 241 -6.38 14.11 -4.40
CA PHE A 241 -5.97 14.05 -3.00
C PHE A 241 -6.45 15.27 -2.21
N PHE A 242 -6.29 16.46 -2.76
CA PHE A 242 -6.75 17.70 -2.12
C PHE A 242 -8.28 17.76 -2.08
N ILE A 243 -8.95 17.40 -3.18
CA ILE A 243 -10.42 17.42 -3.28
C ILE A 243 -11.04 16.43 -2.28
N ILE A 244 -10.67 15.15 -2.35
CA ILE A 244 -11.19 14.10 -1.48
C ILE A 244 -10.79 14.38 -0.02
N GLY A 245 -9.58 14.89 0.22
CA GLY A 245 -9.11 15.32 1.53
C GLY A 245 -10.03 16.38 2.15
N TYR A 246 -10.38 17.42 1.39
CA TYR A 246 -11.29 18.48 1.83
C TYR A 246 -12.69 17.93 2.18
N TYR A 247 -13.30 17.12 1.32
CA TYR A 247 -14.61 16.52 1.59
C TYR A 247 -14.58 15.60 2.81
N ASN A 248 -13.54 14.77 2.97
CA ASN A 248 -13.37 13.90 4.13
C ASN A 248 -13.23 14.67 5.45
N VAL A 249 -12.65 15.88 5.44
CA VAL A 249 -12.59 16.75 6.62
C VAL A 249 -13.96 17.35 6.91
N LYS A 250 -14.64 17.86 5.87
CA LYS A 250 -15.98 18.48 5.99
C LYS A 250 -17.02 17.50 6.51
N GLU A 251 -17.06 16.27 6.01
CA GLU A 251 -17.99 15.24 6.48
C GLU A 251 -17.78 14.88 7.95
N ARG A 252 -16.52 14.77 8.38
CA ARG A 252 -16.19 14.50 9.79
C ARG A 252 -16.56 15.64 10.71
N TYR A 253 -16.44 16.88 10.24
CA TYR A 253 -16.88 18.05 11.00
C TYR A 253 -18.40 18.03 11.19
N LYS A 254 -19.17 17.74 10.13
CA LYS A 254 -20.64 17.56 10.22
C LYS A 254 -21.02 16.47 11.22
N GLN A 255 -20.39 15.29 11.14
CA GLN A 255 -20.64 14.16 12.06
C GLN A 255 -20.30 14.47 13.53
N LYS A 256 -19.40 15.43 13.79
CA LYS A 256 -19.08 15.87 15.15
C LYS A 256 -20.16 16.80 15.71
N ASN A 257 -20.76 17.65 14.88
CA ASN A 257 -21.71 18.69 15.29
C ASN A 257 -23.18 18.27 15.24
N THR A 258 -23.51 17.14 14.61
CA THR A 258 -24.86 16.56 14.62
C THR A 258 -25.07 15.51 15.73
N SER A 259 -24.05 15.26 16.56
CA SER A 259 -24.19 14.34 17.69
C SER A 259 -25.03 14.99 18.80
N PRO A 260 -26.10 14.34 19.31
CA PRO A 260 -26.95 14.89 20.38
C PRO A 260 -26.19 15.33 21.64
N TYR A 261 -24.97 14.82 21.84
CA TYR A 261 -24.10 15.12 22.97
C TYR A 261 -23.18 16.34 22.76
N SER A 262 -23.14 16.96 21.58
CA SER A 262 -22.30 18.14 21.33
C SER A 262 -22.97 19.47 21.68
N ARG A 263 -24.17 19.45 22.29
CA ARG A 263 -24.91 20.64 22.74
C ARG A 263 -24.90 20.84 24.26
N VAL A 264 -24.10 20.09 25.01
CA VAL A 264 -24.09 20.13 26.50
C VAL A 264 -22.69 20.48 27.07
N LEU A 265 -21.84 21.13 26.28
CA LEU A 265 -20.61 21.79 26.75
C LEU A 265 -20.52 23.16 26.08
#